data_AF-A0A938Y2W9-F1
#
_entry.id   AF-A0A938Y2W9-F1
#
_cell.length_a   1.000
_cell.length_b   1.000
_cell.length_c   1.000
_cell.angle_alpha   90.00
_cell.angle_beta   90.00
_cell.angle_gamma   90.00
#
_symmetry.space_group_name_H-M   'P 1'
#
loop_
_entity.id
_entity.type
_entity.pdbx_description
1 polymer ?
#
loop_
_entity_poly.entity_id
_entity_poly.type
_entity_poly.pdbx_seq_one_letter_code
_entity_poly.pdbx_strand_id
1 'polypeptide(L)' 'MSYQYVCRCCGMKIAEFDQSRVTEGQLGLDSLTPDERQHMITQDAGGDTVIRIICDYCRDALEQHPELSLVGNPLQ' A
#
# COMPACT_ATOMS: atom_id res chain seq x y z
N MET A 1 -7.17 -15.82 2.76
CA MET A 1 -6.22 -15.04 1.94
C MET A 1 -6.98 -13.85 1.38
N SER A 2 -6.52 -12.65 1.72
CA SER A 2 -7.12 -11.37 1.38
C SER A 2 -6.04 -10.42 0.87
N TYR A 3 -6.43 -9.42 0.09
CA TYR A 3 -5.59 -8.28 -0.27
C TYR A 3 -5.85 -7.15 0.72
N GLN A 4 -4.85 -6.82 1.54
CA GLN A 4 -4.92 -5.76 2.54
C GLN A 4 -4.11 -4.56 2.07
N TYR A 5 -4.78 -3.44 1.86
CA TYR A 5 -4.13 -2.18 1.52
C TYR A 5 -3.83 -1.40 2.80
N VAL A 6 -2.55 -1.16 3.06
CA VAL A 6 -2.08 -0.48 4.26
C VAL A 6 -1.20 0.70 3.88
N CYS A 7 -1.40 1.83 4.54
CA CYS A 7 -0.56 3.00 4.34
C CYS A 7 0.85 2.74 4.91
N ARG A 8 1.89 2.92 4.10
CA ARG A 8 3.28 2.81 4.57
C ARG A 8 3.73 3.98 5.45
N CYS A 9 3.05 5.13 5.36
CA CYS A 9 3.41 6.33 6.10
C CYS A 9 2.74 6.37 7.48
N CYS A 10 1.43 6.12 7.56
CA CYS A 10 0.68 6.19 8.82
C CYS A 10 0.23 4.82 9.36
N GLY A 11 0.46 3.73 8.62
CA GLY A 11 0.03 2.38 9.02
C GLY A 11 -1.49 2.13 8.93
N MET A 12 -2.28 3.10 8.46
CA MET A 12 -3.73 2.97 8.37
C MET A 12 -4.13 1.90 7.34
N LYS A 13 -5.06 1.00 7.72
CA LYS A 13 -5.70 0.08 6.77
C LYS A 13 -6.68 0.87 5.90
N ILE A 14 -6.39 0.95 4.62
CA ILE A 14 -7.14 1.71 3.61
C ILE A 14 -8.29 0.86 3.09
N ALA A 15 -8.01 -0.41 2.76
CA ALA A 15 -9.01 -1.33 2.23
C ALA A 15 -8.61 -2.78 2.48
N GLU A 16 -9.59 -3.67 2.39
CA GLU A 16 -9.38 -5.12 2.44
C GLU A 16 -10.33 -5.78 1.46
N PHE A 17 -9.79 -6.66 0.63
CA PHE A 17 -10.57 -7.39 -0.36
C PHE A 17 -10.28 -8.87 -0.24
N ASP A 18 -11.32 -9.69 -0.39
CA ASP A 18 -11.14 -11.13 -0.40
C ASP A 18 -10.58 -11.59 -1.75
N GLN A 19 -9.51 -12.39 -1.75
CA GLN A 19 -8.87 -12.86 -2.98
C GLN A 19 -9.79 -13.78 -3.82
N SER A 20 -10.85 -14.34 -3.21
CA SER A 20 -11.86 -15.10 -3.96
C SER A 20 -12.82 -14.20 -4.74
N ARG A 21 -12.92 -12.91 -4.40
CA ARG A 21 -13.88 -11.97 -4.99
C ARG A 21 -13.24 -11.00 -5.98
N VAL A 22 -11.96 -10.68 -5.80
CA VAL A 22 -11.23 -9.74 -6.66
C VAL A 22 -9.92 -10.34 -7.10
N THR A 23 -9.50 -10.01 -8.32
CA THR A 23 -8.21 -10.42 -8.88
C THR A 23 -7.24 -9.25 -8.90
N GLU A 24 -5.95 -9.55 -9.00
CA GLU A 24 -4.88 -8.55 -9.09
C GLU A 24 -5.10 -7.55 -10.25
N GLY A 25 -5.62 -8.04 -11.38
CA GLY A 25 -5.95 -7.20 -12.53
C GLY A 25 -7.09 -6.20 -12.25
N GLN A 26 -8.12 -6.60 -11.50
CA GLN A 26 -9.21 -5.68 -11.08
C GLN A 26 -8.72 -4.60 -10.11
N LEU A 27 -7.72 -4.94 -9.32
CA LEU A 27 -7.07 -4.03 -8.39
C LEU A 27 -5.99 -3.16 -9.04
N GLY A 28 -5.66 -3.40 -10.31
CA GLY A 28 -4.58 -2.70 -11.01
C GLY A 28 -3.17 -3.10 -10.56
N LEU A 29 -3.03 -4.14 -9.73
CA LEU A 29 -1.74 -4.66 -9.27
C LEU A 29 -0.93 -5.26 -10.43
N ASP A 30 -1.59 -5.67 -11.51
CA ASP A 30 -0.95 -6.15 -12.74
C ASP A 30 -0.18 -5.04 -13.49
N SER A 31 -0.50 -3.77 -13.23
CA SER A 31 0.24 -2.62 -13.77
C SER A 31 1.56 -2.34 -13.04
N LEU A 32 1.76 -2.95 -11.87
CA LEU A 32 3.01 -2.80 -11.11
C LEU A 32 4.12 -3.62 -11.77
N THR A 33 5.30 -3.02 -11.85
CA THR A 33 6.49 -3.77 -12.26
C THR A 33 6.83 -4.86 -11.25
N PRO A 34 7.51 -5.95 -11.65
CA PRO A 34 7.89 -7.01 -10.71
C PRO A 34 8.74 -6.50 -9.55
N ASP A 35 9.57 -5.48 -9.76
CA ASP A 35 10.37 -4.84 -8.71
C ASP A 35 9.49 -4.09 -7.71
N GLU A 36 8.50 -3.31 -8.18
CA GLU A 36 7.53 -2.65 -7.31
C GLU A 36 6.68 -3.65 -6.52
N ARG A 37 6.25 -4.75 -7.16
CA ARG A 37 5.51 -5.81 -6.45
C ARG A 37 6.35 -6.38 -5.32
N GLN A 38 7.64 -6.64 -5.54
CA GLN A 38 8.53 -7.13 -4.49
C GLN A 38 8.70 -6.15 -3.32
N HIS A 39 8.69 -4.84 -3.60
CA HIS A 39 8.84 -3.81 -2.56
C HIS A 39 7.54 -3.44 -1.85
N MET A 40 6.41 -3.46 -2.55
CA MET A 40 5.12 -2.99 -2.05
C MET A 40 4.24 -4.12 -1.54
N ILE A 41 4.36 -5.33 -2.09
CA ILE A 41 3.53 -6.48 -1.75
C ILE A 41 4.30 -7.42 -0.83
N THR A 42 3.73 -7.72 0.33
CA THR A 42 4.28 -8.66 1.31
C THR A 42 3.25 -9.72 1.62
N GLN A 43 3.63 -11.00 1.56
CA GLN A 43 2.77 -12.07 2.04
C GLN A 43 2.98 -12.25 3.55
N ASP A 44 1.89 -12.17 4.31
CA ASP A 44 1.89 -12.46 5.74
C ASP A 44 1.96 -13.98 5.99
N ALA A 45 2.36 -14.37 7.19
CA ALA A 45 2.41 -15.78 7.61
C ALA A 45 1.05 -16.49 7.52
N GLY A 46 -0.07 -15.75 7.58
CA GLY A 46 -1.42 -16.26 7.34
C GLY A 46 -1.77 -16.53 5.87
N GLY A 47 -0.89 -16.18 4.93
CA GLY A 47 -1.16 -16.24 3.49
C GLY A 47 -1.94 -15.04 2.95
N ASP A 48 -2.20 -14.02 3.79
CA ASP A 48 -2.78 -12.75 3.35
C ASP A 48 -1.72 -11.89 2.65
N THR A 49 -2.15 -11.12 1.67
CA THR A 49 -1.28 -10.28 0.85
C THR A 49 -1.44 -8.83 1.29
N VAL A 50 -0.40 -8.26 1.88
CA VAL A 50 -0.35 -6.89 2.36
C VAL A 50 0.30 -6.00 1.30
N ILE A 51 -0.47 -5.07 0.74
CA ILE A 51 -0.01 -4.07 -0.22
C ILE A 51 0.19 -2.74 0.51
N ARG A 52 1.44 -2.28 0.52
CA ARG A 52 1.84 -1.02 1.15
C ARG A 52 1.77 0.12 0.14
N ILE A 53 0.84 1.05 0.34
CA ILE A 53 0.68 2.26 -0.50
C ILE A 53 0.75 3.53 0.34
N ILE A 54 0.70 4.70 -0.29
CA ILE A 54 0.53 5.98 0.41
C ILE A 54 -0.95 6.34 0.32
N CYS A 55 -1.62 6.54 1.45
CA CYS A 55 -3.01 6.96 1.46
C CYS A 55 -3.16 8.40 0.96
N ASP A 56 -4.37 8.75 0.55
CA ASP A 56 -4.68 10.07 -0.01
C ASP A 56 -4.26 11.21 0.95
N TYR A 57 -4.52 11.04 2.24
CA TYR A 57 -4.11 12.00 3.27
C TYR A 57 -2.58 12.19 3.35
N CYS A 58 -1.81 11.10 3.35
CA CYS A 58 -0.35 11.20 3.39
C CYS A 58 0.20 11.74 2.06
N ARG A 59 -0.45 11.45 0.94
CA ARG A 59 -0.08 12.00 -0.36
C ARG A 59 -0.30 13.50 -0.39
N ASP A 60 -1.49 13.96 0.01
CA ASP A 60 -1.83 15.38 0.08
C ASP A 60 -0.90 16.13 1.05
N ALA A 61 -0.57 15.53 2.20
CA ALA A 61 0.43 16.09 3.12
C ALA A 61 1.84 16.18 2.51
N LEU A 62 2.26 15.18 1.73
CA LEU A 62 3.54 15.21 1.00
C LEU A 62 3.55 16.22 -0.15
N GLU A 63 2.41 16.41 -0.83
CA GLU A 63 2.27 17.42 -1.88
C GLU A 63 2.27 18.84 -1.32
N GLN A 64 1.58 19.07 -0.20
CA GLN A 64 1.57 20.35 0.51
C GLN A 64 2.92 20.66 1.19
N HIS A 65 3.61 19.64 1.68
CA HIS A 65 4.90 19.75 2.38
C HIS A 65 5.91 18.75 1.82
N PRO A 66 6.55 19.03 0.67
CA PRO A 66 7.50 18.12 0.04
C PRO A 66 8.75 17.84 0.88
N GLU A 67 9.04 18.70 1.87
CA GLU A 67 10.08 18.48 2.89
C GLU A 67 9.85 17.21 3.73
N LEU A 68 8.59 16.77 3.87
CA LEU A 68 8.23 15.55 4.57
C LEU A 68 8.70 14.29 3.83
N SER A 69 8.99 14.38 2.53
CA SER A 69 9.57 13.26 1.77
C SER A 69 11.01 12.92 2.19
N LEU A 70 11.72 13.84 2.85
CA LEU A 70 13.07 13.61 3.38
C LEU A 70 13.06 12.89 4.73
N VAL A 71 11.91 12.88 5.41
CA VAL A 71 11.74 12.24 6.71
C VAL A 71 11.03 10.91 6.47
N GLY A 72 11.71 9.79 6.72
CA GLY A 72 11.15 8.45 6.48
C GLY A 72 9.84 8.17 7.24
N ASN A 73 9.51 8.97 8.25
CA ASN A 73 8.23 8.97 8.97
C ASN A 73 7.82 10.41 9.33
N PRO A 74 7.16 11.15 8.43
CA PRO A 74 6.86 12.57 8.64
C PRO A 74 5.69 12.86 9.57
N LEU A 75 4.89 11.85 9.93
CA LEU A 75 3.67 11.99 10.74
C LEU A 75 3.73 11.22 12.07
N GLN A 76 4.94 10.91 12.55
CA GLN A 76 5.14 10.18 13.80
C GLN A 76 5.62 11.08 14.94
#